data_AF-A0A139P5L3-F1
#
_entry.id   AF-A0A139P5L3-F1
#
_cell.length_a   1.000
_cell.length_b   1.000
_cell.length_c   1.000
_cell.angle_alpha   90.00
_cell.angle_beta   90.00
_cell.angle_gamma   90.00
#
_symmetry.space_group_name_H-M   'P 1'
#
loop_
_entity.id
_entity.type
_entity.pdbx_description
1 polymer ?
#
loop_
_entity_poly.entity_id
_entity_poly.type
_entity_poly.pdbx_seq_one_letter_code
_entity_poly.pdbx_strand_id
1 'polypeptide(L)'
;MKETKFGPVEVAVPTVRGMEAGNIHDPKARLLGKHAGSAGLFSTVKDLQIFLEHYLKDDFAADLCRNFSPLDDKERSLAWNLEGAWLDHTGYTGTFIMWNREKQEAAIFLSNRTYEKDERAQWIVDRNQVMEMIRQEK
;
A
#
# COMPACT_ATOMS: atom_id res chain seq x y z
N MET A 1 -11.81 10.73 -4.44
CA MET A 1 -11.17 9.61 -5.14
C MET A 1 -11.99 9.26 -6.37
N LYS A 2 -11.52 9.56 -7.58
CA LYS A 2 -12.24 9.29 -8.85
C LYS A 2 -11.51 8.32 -9.78
N GLU A 3 -10.20 8.16 -9.59
CA GLU A 3 -9.31 7.35 -10.42
C GLU A 3 -8.97 6.00 -9.77
N THR A 4 -9.44 5.77 -8.54
CA THR A 4 -9.29 4.50 -7.83
C THR A 4 -10.39 3.54 -8.23
N LYS A 5 -10.01 2.42 -8.85
CA LYS A 5 -10.97 1.42 -9.35
C LYS A 5 -10.34 0.03 -9.44
N PHE A 6 -11.20 -0.99 -9.49
CA PHE A 6 -10.76 -2.34 -9.87
C PHE A 6 -10.37 -2.36 -11.34
N GLY A 7 -9.33 -3.14 -11.65
CA GLY A 7 -8.89 -3.32 -13.04
C GLY A 7 -9.93 -4.05 -13.91
N PRO A 8 -9.74 -4.01 -15.25
CA PRO A 8 -8.59 -3.45 -15.95
C PRO A 8 -8.57 -1.91 -16.02
N VAL A 9 -7.37 -1.32 -16.11
CA VAL A 9 -7.17 0.15 -16.23
C VAL A 9 -6.21 0.49 -17.37
N GLU A 10 -6.73 0.95 -18.50
CA GLU A 10 -5.96 1.17 -19.74
C GLU A 10 -4.75 2.11 -19.59
N VAL A 11 -4.85 3.15 -18.76
CA VAL A 11 -3.79 4.14 -18.55
C VAL A 11 -2.71 3.70 -17.56
N ALA A 12 -2.85 2.52 -16.95
CA ALA A 12 -1.85 2.00 -16.02
C ALA A 12 -0.60 1.53 -16.78
N VAL A 13 0.48 1.27 -16.04
CA VAL A 13 1.68 0.63 -16.59
C VAL A 13 1.58 -0.90 -16.51
N PRO A 14 2.29 -1.66 -17.37
CA PRO A 14 2.37 -3.11 -17.24
C PRO A 14 3.01 -3.54 -15.92
N THR A 15 2.42 -4.54 -15.27
CA THR A 15 2.96 -5.14 -14.04
C THR A 15 4.10 -6.12 -14.32
N VAL A 16 4.09 -6.75 -15.50
CA VAL A 16 5.09 -7.73 -15.98
C VAL A 16 5.39 -7.42 -17.45
N ARG A 17 6.66 -7.47 -17.84
CA ARG A 17 7.10 -7.23 -19.22
C ARG A 17 6.40 -8.19 -20.19
N GLY A 18 5.85 -7.63 -21.28
CA GLY A 18 5.14 -8.38 -22.32
C GLY A 18 3.68 -8.68 -22.00
N MET A 19 3.17 -8.30 -20.81
CA MET A 19 1.74 -8.35 -20.51
C MET A 19 1.04 -7.03 -20.81
N GLU A 20 -0.24 -7.10 -21.17
CA GLU A 20 -1.09 -5.92 -21.31
C GLU A 20 -1.18 -5.14 -19.99
N ALA A 21 -1.12 -3.81 -20.12
CA ALA A 21 -1.19 -2.91 -18.98
C ALA A 21 -2.56 -2.90 -18.31
N GLY A 22 -2.60 -2.49 -17.04
CA GLY A 22 -3.86 -2.37 -16.31
C GLY A 22 -4.50 -3.68 -15.87
N ASN A 23 -3.95 -4.83 -16.24
CA ASN A 23 -4.47 -6.13 -15.81
C ASN A 23 -4.08 -6.45 -14.36
N ILE A 24 -5.05 -6.96 -13.59
CA ILE A 24 -4.86 -7.37 -12.20
C ILE A 24 -3.83 -8.51 -12.16
N HIS A 25 -2.73 -8.34 -11.43
CA HIS A 25 -1.68 -9.35 -11.31
C HIS A 25 -2.16 -10.62 -10.59
N ASP A 26 -2.82 -10.47 -9.43
CA ASP A 26 -3.26 -11.60 -8.62
C ASP A 26 -4.37 -12.41 -9.34
N PRO A 27 -4.19 -13.72 -9.57
CA PRO A 27 -5.17 -14.52 -10.31
C PRO A 27 -6.55 -14.59 -9.65
N LYS A 28 -6.60 -14.62 -8.31
CA LYS A 28 -7.87 -14.72 -7.57
C LYS A 28 -8.63 -13.40 -7.65
N ALA A 29 -7.94 -12.28 -7.44
CA ALA A 29 -8.54 -10.96 -7.57
C ALA A 29 -8.98 -10.67 -9.02
N ARG A 30 -8.25 -11.17 -10.01
CA ARG A 30 -8.65 -11.08 -11.42
C ARG A 30 -9.96 -11.83 -11.69
N LEU A 31 -10.12 -13.03 -11.11
CA LEU A 31 -11.35 -13.81 -11.24
C LEU A 31 -12.53 -13.19 -10.48
N LEU A 32 -12.30 -12.72 -9.25
CA LEU A 32 -13.34 -12.20 -8.37
C LEU A 32 -13.74 -10.75 -8.68
N GLY A 33 -12.87 -9.99 -9.36
CA GLY A 33 -13.09 -8.59 -9.71
C GLY A 33 -13.43 -7.75 -8.48
N LYS A 34 -14.53 -6.98 -8.56
CA LYS A 34 -15.02 -6.11 -7.47
C LYS A 34 -15.37 -6.83 -6.16
N HIS A 35 -15.43 -8.15 -6.15
CA HIS A 35 -15.66 -8.96 -4.95
C HIS A 35 -14.37 -9.31 -4.21
N ALA A 36 -13.20 -8.99 -4.79
CA ALA A 36 -11.91 -9.20 -4.14
C ALA A 36 -11.60 -8.06 -3.16
N GLY A 37 -11.43 -8.38 -1.87
CA GLY A 37 -10.98 -7.40 -0.86
C GLY A 37 -9.46 -7.30 -0.71
N SER A 38 -8.69 -8.20 -1.33
CA SER A 38 -7.26 -8.38 -1.05
C SER A 38 -6.30 -7.73 -2.06
N ALA A 39 -6.73 -7.54 -3.30
CA ALA A 39 -5.91 -7.03 -4.39
C ALA A 39 -6.81 -6.57 -5.56
N GLY A 40 -6.21 -5.97 -6.59
CA GLY A 40 -6.88 -5.65 -7.86
C GLY A 40 -7.32 -4.21 -8.03
N LEU A 41 -7.11 -3.37 -7.01
CA LEU A 41 -7.27 -1.93 -7.13
C LEU A 41 -6.07 -1.29 -7.82
N PHE A 42 -6.38 -0.36 -8.73
CA PHE A 42 -5.45 0.60 -9.31
C PHE A 42 -5.83 1.98 -8.78
N SER A 43 -4.84 2.82 -8.55
CA SER A 43 -5.04 4.18 -8.07
C SER A 43 -3.90 5.09 -8.56
N THR A 44 -4.02 6.38 -8.28
CA THR A 44 -3.03 7.40 -8.58
C THR A 44 -2.48 7.98 -7.28
N VAL A 45 -1.30 8.61 -7.35
CA VAL A 45 -0.77 9.37 -6.21
C VAL A 45 -1.81 10.38 -5.70
N LYS A 46 -2.51 11.08 -6.60
CA LYS A 46 -3.51 12.08 -6.25
C LYS A 46 -4.68 11.51 -5.44
N ASP A 47 -5.21 10.36 -5.84
CA ASP A 47 -6.31 9.72 -5.11
C ASP A 47 -5.84 9.13 -3.77
N LEU A 48 -4.63 8.57 -3.73
CA LEU A 48 -4.04 8.07 -2.49
C LEU A 48 -3.68 9.19 -1.51
N GLN A 49 -3.35 10.38 -2.00
CA GLN A 49 -3.21 11.57 -1.14
C GLN A 49 -4.53 11.91 -0.45
N ILE A 50 -5.63 11.97 -1.20
CA ILE A 50 -6.96 12.20 -0.61
C ILE A 50 -7.28 11.12 0.42
N PHE A 51 -7.01 9.85 0.09
CA PHE A 51 -7.21 8.73 1.02
C PHE A 51 -6.42 8.93 2.32
N LEU A 52 -5.13 9.21 2.23
CA LEU A 52 -4.28 9.39 3.42
C LEU A 52 -4.59 10.67 4.19
N GLU A 53 -5.02 11.75 3.53
CA GLU A 53 -5.49 12.97 4.21
C GLU A 53 -6.66 12.68 5.16
N HIS A 54 -7.60 11.83 4.75
CA HIS A 54 -8.69 11.38 5.63
C HIS A 54 -8.16 10.55 6.82
N TYR A 55 -7.20 9.65 6.61
CA TYR A 55 -6.59 8.89 7.72
C TYR A 55 -5.81 9.78 8.70
N LEU A 56 -5.19 10.84 8.21
CA LEU A 56 -4.46 11.81 9.04
C LEU A 56 -5.40 12.70 9.86
N LYS A 57 -6.57 13.07 9.33
CA LYS A 57 -7.41 14.14 9.90
C LYS A 57 -8.70 13.64 10.53
N ASP A 58 -9.37 12.67 9.93
CA ASP A 58 -10.72 12.29 10.34
C ASP A 58 -10.70 11.45 11.62
N ASP A 59 -11.73 11.60 12.45
CA ASP A 59 -11.80 10.96 13.77
C ASP A 59 -11.84 9.43 13.71
N PHE A 60 -12.41 8.85 12.63
CA PHE A 60 -12.50 7.39 12.49
C PHE A 60 -11.11 6.71 12.53
N ALA A 61 -10.07 7.42 12.08
CA ALA A 61 -8.72 6.89 12.00
C ALA A 61 -7.94 7.04 13.32
N ALA A 62 -8.42 7.84 14.28
CA ALA A 62 -7.76 8.00 15.57
C ALA A 62 -7.64 6.65 16.31
N ASP A 63 -8.72 5.85 16.29
CA ASP A 63 -8.75 4.53 16.93
C ASP A 63 -7.92 3.47 16.20
N LEU A 64 -7.42 3.77 14.99
CA LEU A 64 -6.53 2.88 14.26
C LEU A 64 -5.08 2.99 14.77
N CYS A 65 -4.68 4.07 15.43
CA CYS A 65 -3.30 4.27 15.91
C CYS A 65 -2.97 3.49 17.19
N ARG A 66 -3.50 2.28 17.37
CA ARG A 66 -3.23 1.41 18.52
C ARG A 66 -3.05 -0.05 18.11
N ASN A 67 -2.40 -0.82 18.97
CA ASN A 67 -2.28 -2.26 18.80
C ASN A 67 -3.60 -2.97 19.15
N PHE A 68 -4.06 -3.83 18.25
CA PHE A 68 -5.18 -4.76 18.41
C PHE A 68 -4.71 -6.24 18.40
N SER A 69 -3.43 -6.49 18.13
CA SER A 69 -2.85 -7.83 18.25
C SER A 69 -2.74 -8.22 19.73
N PRO A 70 -3.25 -9.40 20.15
CA PRO A 70 -3.02 -9.92 21.49
C PRO A 70 -1.66 -10.63 21.62
N LEU A 71 -0.84 -10.64 20.56
CA LEU A 71 0.44 -11.34 20.51
C LEU A 71 1.60 -10.37 20.80
N ASP A 72 2.61 -10.85 21.51
CA ASP A 72 3.80 -10.07 21.88
C ASP A 72 4.86 -10.01 20.77
N ASP A 73 4.69 -10.74 19.67
CA ASP A 73 5.66 -10.84 18.58
C ASP A 73 5.55 -9.69 17.56
N LYS A 74 4.35 -9.15 17.38
CA LYS A 74 4.10 -8.07 16.43
C LYS A 74 2.85 -7.26 16.74
N GLU A 75 3.02 -5.94 16.74
CA GLU A 75 1.91 -5.01 16.81
C GLU A 75 1.14 -4.93 15.48
N ARG A 76 -0.19 -4.90 15.57
CA ARG A 76 -1.10 -4.81 14.43
C ARG A 76 -2.24 -3.88 14.74
N SER A 77 -2.56 -3.01 13.79
CA SER A 77 -3.85 -2.33 13.78
C SER A 77 -4.82 -3.02 12.82
N LEU A 78 -6.07 -2.56 12.80
CA LEU A 78 -7.08 -3.05 11.86
C LEU A 78 -6.65 -2.71 10.43
N ALA A 79 -6.35 -3.75 9.64
CA ALA A 79 -5.85 -3.67 8.26
C ALA A 79 -4.43 -3.09 8.09
N TRP A 80 -3.74 -2.66 9.16
CA TRP A 80 -2.44 -1.99 9.06
C TRP A 80 -1.35 -2.72 9.85
N ASN A 81 -0.13 -2.72 9.30
CA ASN A 81 1.06 -2.95 10.10
C ASN A 81 1.23 -1.75 11.06
N LEU A 82 1.66 -1.99 12.30
CA LEU A 82 1.95 -0.94 13.27
C LEU A 82 3.41 -1.07 13.72
N GLU A 83 4.16 0.03 13.66
CA GLU A 83 5.55 0.11 14.12
C GLU A 83 5.78 1.48 14.78
N GLY A 84 5.75 1.52 16.11
CA GLY A 84 5.68 2.77 16.85
C GLY A 84 4.40 3.54 16.50
N ALA A 85 4.53 4.80 16.10
CA ALA A 85 3.40 5.63 15.65
C ALA A 85 3.09 5.52 14.14
N TRP A 86 3.84 4.69 13.40
CA TRP A 86 3.67 4.54 11.95
C TRP A 86 2.76 3.36 11.61
N LEU A 87 1.80 3.62 10.72
CA LEU A 87 0.94 2.61 10.12
C LEU A 87 1.28 2.45 8.65
N ASP A 88 1.42 1.21 8.19
CA ASP A 88 1.77 0.92 6.80
C ASP A 88 1.08 -0.31 6.23
N HIS A 89 0.99 -0.35 4.90
CA HIS A 89 0.59 -1.53 4.15
C HIS A 89 1.44 -1.65 2.88
N THR A 90 1.92 -2.86 2.60
CA THR A 90 2.74 -3.16 1.42
C THR A 90 1.95 -3.96 0.39
N GLY A 91 2.26 -3.74 -0.88
CA GLY A 91 1.69 -4.44 -2.03
C GLY A 91 2.73 -5.32 -2.71
N TYR A 92 2.33 -6.53 -3.09
CA TYR A 92 3.23 -7.49 -3.75
C TYR A 92 3.88 -6.92 -5.02
N THR A 93 3.16 -6.12 -5.80
CA THR A 93 3.65 -5.50 -7.04
C THR A 93 4.62 -4.33 -6.80
N GLY A 94 4.97 -4.04 -5.55
CA GLY A 94 6.01 -3.07 -5.19
C GLY A 94 5.50 -1.75 -4.63
N THR A 95 4.22 -1.65 -4.32
CA THR A 95 3.65 -0.46 -3.72
C THR A 95 3.75 -0.50 -2.20
N PHE A 96 3.77 0.65 -1.56
CA PHE A 96 3.40 0.77 -0.16
C PHE A 96 2.85 2.16 0.11
N ILE A 97 2.03 2.27 1.15
CA ILE A 97 1.63 3.54 1.74
C ILE A 97 1.91 3.46 3.24
N MET A 98 2.30 4.59 3.82
CA MET A 98 2.51 4.72 5.25
C MET A 98 2.03 6.09 5.73
N TRP A 99 1.64 6.17 7.00
CA TRP A 99 1.18 7.41 7.60
C TRP A 99 1.43 7.43 9.11
N ASN A 100 1.60 8.63 9.63
CA ASN A 100 1.80 8.92 11.04
C ASN A 100 0.91 10.10 11.43
N ARG A 101 -0.10 9.83 12.26
CA ARG A 101 -1.07 10.84 12.67
C ARG A 101 -0.46 11.90 13.58
N GLU A 102 0.43 11.52 14.49
CA GLU A 102 1.05 12.45 15.44
C GLU A 102 1.91 13.48 14.73
N LYS A 103 2.69 13.03 13.74
CA LYS A 103 3.53 13.90 12.90
C LYS A 103 2.77 14.61 11.78
N GLN A 104 1.53 14.19 11.50
CA GLN A 104 0.77 14.62 10.30
C GLN A 104 1.53 14.37 8.99
N GLU A 105 2.18 13.21 8.90
CA GLU A 105 3.02 12.82 7.77
C GLU A 105 2.47 11.58 7.08
N ALA A 106 2.64 11.49 5.76
CA ALA A 106 2.30 10.32 4.98
C ALA A 106 3.24 10.17 3.78
N ALA A 107 3.50 8.92 3.39
CA ALA A 107 4.26 8.60 2.20
C ALA A 107 3.51 7.62 1.31
N ILE A 108 3.61 7.85 0.00
CA ILE A 108 3.02 7.02 -1.05
C ILE A 108 4.14 6.59 -1.97
N PHE A 109 4.35 5.28 -2.07
CA PHE A 109 5.34 4.71 -2.98
C PHE A 109 4.63 3.79 -3.97
N LEU A 110 4.65 4.17 -5.25
CA LEU A 110 4.10 3.39 -6.34
C LEU A 110 5.23 2.93 -7.26
N SER A 111 5.36 1.63 -7.43
CA SER A 111 6.30 1.03 -8.39
C SER A 111 5.66 -0.17 -9.07
N ASN A 112 6.29 -0.60 -10.16
CA ASN A 112 6.00 -1.85 -10.87
C ASN A 112 7.18 -2.82 -10.73
N ARG A 113 7.68 -3.05 -9.51
CA ARG A 113 8.93 -3.80 -9.25
C ARG A 113 8.97 -5.21 -9.85
N THR A 114 7.82 -5.80 -10.16
CA THR A 114 7.71 -7.11 -10.83
C THR A 114 7.84 -7.06 -12.36
N TYR A 115 8.07 -5.88 -12.94
CA TYR A 115 8.07 -5.68 -14.39
C TYR A 115 9.16 -6.50 -15.10
N GLU A 116 10.40 -6.41 -14.64
CA GLU A 116 11.53 -7.16 -15.22
C GLU A 116 11.64 -8.59 -14.67
N LYS A 117 11.60 -8.72 -13.33
CA LYS A 117 11.83 -9.98 -12.60
C LYS A 117 11.26 -9.89 -11.19
N ASP A 118 10.87 -11.03 -10.61
CA ASP A 118 10.38 -11.12 -9.23
C ASP A 118 11.53 -11.36 -8.24
N GLU A 119 12.35 -10.34 -7.97
CA GLU A 119 13.42 -10.39 -6.96
C GLU A 119 12.92 -10.05 -5.56
N ARG A 120 11.93 -10.81 -5.09
CA ARG A 120 11.20 -10.51 -3.84
C ARG A 120 12.09 -10.36 -2.62
N ALA A 121 13.11 -11.21 -2.47
CA ALA A 121 13.99 -11.19 -1.29
C ALA A 121 14.77 -9.88 -1.19
N GLN A 122 15.39 -9.44 -2.29
CA GLN A 122 16.11 -8.17 -2.36
C GLN A 122 15.16 -6.99 -2.19
N TRP A 123 13.99 -7.04 -2.85
CA TRP A 123 12.97 -5.99 -2.72
C TRP A 123 12.55 -5.74 -1.27
N ILE A 124 12.44 -6.78 -0.45
CA ILE A 124 12.10 -6.62 0.97
C ILE A 124 13.19 -5.83 1.71
N VAL A 125 14.47 -6.10 1.42
CA VAL A 125 15.59 -5.37 2.02
C VAL A 125 15.55 -3.90 1.61
N ASP A 126 15.48 -3.63 0.30
CA ASP A 126 15.53 -2.26 -0.24
C ASP A 126 14.31 -1.44 0.20
N ARG A 127 13.11 -2.03 0.12
CA ARG A 127 11.87 -1.37 0.56
C ARG A 127 11.97 -1.01 2.05
N ASN A 128 12.44 -1.93 2.90
CA ASN A 128 12.53 -1.66 4.33
C ASN A 128 13.55 -0.54 4.63
N GLN A 129 14.64 -0.43 3.86
CA GLN A 129 15.56 0.71 3.98
C GLN A 129 14.88 2.04 3.63
N VAL A 130 14.10 2.08 2.55
CA VAL A 130 13.32 3.28 2.18
C VAL A 130 12.31 3.64 3.25
N MET A 131 11.56 2.65 3.74
CA MET A 131 10.57 2.86 4.79
C MET A 131 11.21 3.40 6.08
N GLU A 132 12.39 2.88 6.45
CA GLU A 132 13.09 3.34 7.63
C GLU A 132 13.63 4.77 7.49
N MET A 133 14.14 5.13 6.31
CA MET A 133 14.55 6.52 6.03
C MET A 133 13.39 7.50 6.21
N ILE A 134 12.18 7.15 5.74
CA ILE A 134 10.99 8.00 5.90
C ILE A 134 10.64 8.18 7.38
N ARG A 135 10.73 7.14 8.20
CA ARG A 135 10.39 7.23 9.63
C ARG A 135 11.36 8.12 10.41
N GLN A 136 12.62 8.11 10.01
CA GLN A 136 13.71 8.86 10.63
C GLN A 136 13.84 10.29 10.11
N GLU A 137 13.15 10.65 9.04
CA GLU A 137 13.10 12.02 8.53
C GLU A 137 12.55 12.95 9.63
N LYS A 138 13.22 14.10 9.79
CA LYS A 138 12.98 15.09 10.85
C LYS A 138 12.31 16.33 10.32
#